data_AF-A0A0A9WXN5-F1
#
_entry.id   AF-A0A0A9WXN5-F1
#
_cell.length_a   1.000
_cell.length_b   1.000
_cell.length_c   1.000
_cell.angle_alpha   90.00
_cell.angle_beta   90.00
_cell.angle_gamma   90.00
#
_symmetry.space_group_name_H-M   'P 1'
#
loop_
_entity.id
_entity.type
_entity.pdbx_description
1 polymer ?
#
loop_
_entity_poly.entity_id
_entity_poly.type
_entity_poly.pdbx_seq_one_letter_code
_entity_poly.pdbx_strand_id
1 'polypeptide(L)'
;MDPHETLMEGYSEKCVMNNYFGIGIDAKITLDFHQKREEHPEKCRSRAKNYMWYGVLGSKEWLQKTYKNLEQRVQLECDGQRIPLPSLQGIVILNIPSFMGGTNFWGGTKEGEVFLAPRVDDEVLEVVAVF
;
A
#
# COMPACT_ATOMS: atom_id res chain seq x y z
N MET A 1 23.82 -22.41 -12.22
CA MET A 1 23.36 -21.38 -11.27
C MET A 1 21.85 -21.36 -11.35
N ASP A 2 21.18 -21.27 -10.21
CA ASP A 2 19.73 -21.12 -10.17
C ASP A 2 19.37 -19.75 -10.79
N PRO A 3 18.51 -19.68 -11.83
CA PRO A 3 18.06 -18.42 -12.40
C PRO A 3 17.49 -17.44 -11.37
N HIS A 4 16.87 -17.95 -10.29
CA HIS A 4 16.34 -17.12 -9.20
C HIS A 4 17.44 -16.48 -8.35
N GLU A 5 18.57 -17.17 -8.11
CA GLU A 5 19.71 -16.58 -7.40
C GLU A 5 20.32 -15.41 -8.18
N THR A 6 20.35 -15.50 -9.51
CA THR A 6 20.95 -14.46 -10.36
C THR A 6 20.06 -13.22 -10.45
N LEU A 7 18.74 -13.37 -10.40
CA LEU A 7 17.79 -12.24 -10.37
C LEU A 7 17.81 -11.47 -9.05
N MET A 8 18.15 -12.14 -7.94
CA MET A 8 18.19 -11.55 -6.60
C MET A 8 19.57 -10.95 -6.26
N GLU A 9 20.55 -11.06 -7.16
CA GLU A 9 21.91 -10.58 -6.94
C GLU A 9 21.93 -9.05 -6.72
N GLY A 10 22.38 -8.63 -5.53
CA GLY A 10 22.37 -7.22 -5.11
C GLY A 10 21.12 -6.77 -4.32
N TYR A 11 20.12 -7.64 -4.15
CA TYR A 11 18.96 -7.39 -3.31
C TYR A 11 19.06 -8.12 -1.96
N SER A 12 18.50 -7.53 -0.91
CA SER A 12 18.42 -8.14 0.42
C SER A 12 16.98 -8.13 0.91
N GLU A 13 16.52 -9.25 1.46
CA GLU A 13 15.20 -9.34 2.08
C GLU A 13 15.13 -8.39 3.29
N LYS A 14 14.09 -7.55 3.33
CA LYS A 14 13.86 -6.58 4.42
C LYS A 14 12.73 -7.03 5.35
N CYS A 15 11.63 -7.52 4.79
CA CYS A 15 10.51 -8.09 5.52
C CYS A 15 9.70 -9.02 4.61
N VAL A 16 8.86 -9.85 5.24
CA VAL A 16 7.86 -10.66 4.57
C VAL A 16 6.49 -10.00 4.75
N MET A 17 5.73 -9.88 3.66
CA MET A 17 4.35 -9.41 3.67
C MET A 17 3.40 -10.53 3.26
N ASN A 18 2.33 -10.74 4.03
CA ASN A 18 1.28 -11.71 3.69
C ASN A 18 0.02 -11.04 3.10
N ASN A 19 -0.16 -9.75 3.34
CA ASN A 19 -1.40 -9.02 3.03
C ASN A 19 -1.13 -7.95 1.97
N TYR A 20 -0.63 -6.80 2.39
CA TYR A 20 -0.34 -5.68 1.52
C TYR A 20 0.78 -4.83 2.08
N PHE A 21 1.42 -4.08 1.21
CA PHE A 21 2.44 -3.09 1.53
C PHE A 21 2.08 -1.78 0.82
N GLY A 22 2.18 -0.66 1.53
CA GLY A 22 1.76 0.64 1.03
C GLY A 22 2.87 1.68 1.13
N ILE A 23 2.93 2.57 0.14
CA ILE A 23 3.76 3.78 0.12
C ILE A 23 2.82 4.98 -0.12
N GLY A 24 3.01 6.06 0.63
CA GLY A 24 2.27 7.32 0.42
C GLY A 24 1.28 7.65 1.54
N ILE A 25 0.14 8.24 1.18
CA ILE A 25 -0.79 8.85 2.13
C ILE A 25 -1.29 7.87 3.21
N ASP A 26 -1.75 6.67 2.81
CA ASP A 26 -2.25 5.68 3.77
C ASP A 26 -1.13 5.17 4.70
N ALA A 27 0.05 4.91 4.15
CA ALA A 27 1.21 4.49 4.94
C ALA A 27 1.58 5.55 5.99
N LYS A 28 1.51 6.84 5.62
CA LYS A 28 1.77 7.96 6.53
C LYS A 28 0.71 8.06 7.63
N ILE A 29 -0.58 7.97 7.29
CA ILE A 29 -1.67 8.00 8.27
C ILE A 29 -1.55 6.80 9.22
N THR A 30 -1.27 5.62 8.69
CA THR A 30 -1.09 4.39 9.48
C THR A 30 0.11 4.47 10.40
N LEU A 31 1.23 5.05 9.95
CA LEU A 31 2.40 5.28 10.78
C LEU A 31 2.11 6.26 11.93
N ASP A 32 1.48 7.40 11.63
CA ASP A 32 1.09 8.39 12.65
C ASP A 32 0.12 7.78 13.67
N PHE A 33 -0.83 6.95 13.21
CA PHE A 33 -1.75 6.24 14.09
C PHE A 33 -1.03 5.22 14.96
N HIS A 34 -0.10 4.45 14.39
CA HIS A 34 0.70 3.48 15.12
C HIS A 34 1.51 4.17 16.23
N GLN A 35 2.25 5.23 15.90
CA GLN A 35 3.04 6.01 16.86
C GLN A 35 2.15 6.56 17.99
N LYS A 36 0.99 7.14 17.64
CA LYS A 36 0.03 7.64 18.63
C LYS A 36 -0.48 6.55 19.56
N ARG A 37 -0.69 5.34 19.03
CA ARG A 37 -1.13 4.18 19.82
C ARG A 37 -0.04 3.70 20.77
N GLU A 38 1.22 3.73 20.36
CA GLU A 38 2.35 3.41 21.23
C GLU A 38 2.52 4.45 22.34
N GLU A 39 2.32 5.73 22.05
CA GLU A 39 2.38 6.83 23.03
C GLU A 39 1.20 6.83 24.03
N HIS A 40 0.00 6.47 23.57
CA HIS A 40 -1.23 6.54 24.35
C HIS A 40 -2.14 5.30 24.17
N PRO A 41 -1.68 4.10 24.57
CA PRO A 41 -2.40 2.86 24.33
C PRO A 41 -3.78 2.84 25.01
N GLU A 42 -3.96 3.56 26.12
CA GLU A 42 -5.24 3.70 26.84
C GLU A 42 -6.31 4.43 26.02
N LYS A 43 -5.91 5.34 25.12
CA LYS A 43 -6.83 6.09 24.25
C LYS A 43 -7.24 5.32 22.99
N CYS A 44 -6.55 4.22 22.69
CA CYS A 44 -6.69 3.44 21.44
C CYS A 44 -7.34 2.05 21.65
N ARG A 45 -8.02 1.82 22.78
CA ARG A 45 -8.65 0.53 23.11
C ARG A 45 -10.03 0.30 22.49
N SER A 46 -10.65 1.33 21.93
CA SER A 46 -12.01 1.25 21.36
C SER A 46 -11.97 1.39 19.85
N ARG A 47 -12.68 0.51 19.14
CA ARG A 47 -12.80 0.55 17.67
C ARG A 47 -13.33 1.90 17.18
N ALA A 48 -14.35 2.45 17.83
CA ALA A 48 -14.93 3.75 17.45
C ALA A 48 -13.92 4.90 17.64
N LYS A 49 -13.17 4.89 18.75
CA LYS A 49 -12.11 5.88 18.99
C LYS A 49 -10.98 5.75 17.98
N ASN A 50 -10.60 4.53 17.62
CA ASN A 50 -9.57 4.28 16.62
C ASN A 50 -9.99 4.82 15.26
N TYR A 51 -11.22 4.56 14.84
CA TYR A 51 -11.77 5.11 13.59
C TYR A 51 -11.77 6.65 13.59
N MET A 52 -12.16 7.28 14.71
CA MET A 52 -12.09 8.74 14.87
C MET A 52 -10.65 9.26 14.76
N TRP A 53 -9.68 8.59 15.39
CA TRP A 53 -8.27 8.98 15.29
C TRP A 53 -7.74 8.88 13.86
N TYR A 54 -8.07 7.82 13.15
CA TYR A 54 -7.75 7.70 11.72
C TYR A 54 -8.33 8.86 10.91
N GLY A 55 -9.58 9.28 11.17
CA GLY A 55 -10.18 10.43 10.50
C GLY A 55 -9.47 11.77 10.80
N VAL A 56 -9.05 11.98 12.05
CA VAL A 56 -8.29 13.18 12.44
C VAL A 56 -6.91 13.21 11.77
N LEU A 57 -6.20 12.09 11.77
CA LEU A 57 -4.88 11.98 11.15
C LEU A 57 -4.96 12.06 9.62
N GLY A 58 -5.99 11.48 9.01
CA GLY A 58 -6.28 11.63 7.58
C GLY A 58 -6.53 13.08 7.20
N SER A 59 -7.32 13.81 7.99
CA SER A 59 -7.56 15.25 7.78
C SER A 59 -6.27 16.07 7.88
N LYS A 60 -5.39 15.74 8.83
CA LYS A 60 -4.08 16.38 8.98
C LYS A 60 -3.20 16.15 7.74
N GLU A 61 -3.12 14.93 7.25
CA GLU A 61 -2.33 14.61 6.05
C GLU A 61 -2.92 15.20 4.78
N TRP A 62 -4.24 15.33 4.68
CA TRP A 62 -4.88 16.02 3.57
C TRP A 62 -4.50 17.51 3.49
N LEU A 63 -4.29 18.16 4.64
CA LEU A 63 -3.82 19.55 4.72
C LEU A 63 -2.31 19.66 4.46
N GLN A 64 -1.50 18.81 5.10
CA GLN A 64 -0.04 18.88 5.03
C GLN A 64 0.51 18.33 3.70
N LYS A 65 -0.18 17.34 3.12
CA LYS A 65 0.16 16.67 1.86
C LYS A 65 1.61 16.21 1.83
N THR A 66 2.06 15.54 2.90
CA THR A 66 3.47 15.11 3.06
C THR A 66 3.89 14.05 2.02
N TYR A 67 2.91 13.41 1.38
CA TYR A 67 3.06 12.44 0.30
C TYR A 67 3.25 13.09 -1.08
N LYS A 68 3.34 14.41 -1.21
CA LYS A 68 3.52 15.06 -2.53
C LYS A 68 4.78 14.59 -3.25
N ASN A 69 4.70 14.63 -4.57
CA ASN A 69 5.79 14.34 -5.50
C ASN A 69 6.33 12.91 -5.36
N LEU A 70 5.47 11.93 -5.07
CA LEU A 70 5.87 10.52 -4.98
C LEU A 70 6.52 10.05 -6.29
N GLU A 71 6.03 10.52 -7.43
CA GLU A 71 6.56 10.22 -8.75
C GLU A 71 8.01 10.69 -8.97
N GLN A 72 8.47 11.65 -8.15
CA GLN A 72 9.86 12.15 -8.18
C GLN A 72 10.75 11.44 -7.15
N ARG A 73 10.15 10.70 -6.21
CA ARG A 73 10.84 10.09 -5.05
C ARG A 73 10.91 8.57 -5.14
N VAL A 74 10.05 7.96 -5.95
CA VAL A 74 9.90 6.52 -6.09
C VAL A 74 10.02 6.15 -7.56
N GLN A 75 10.76 5.08 -7.82
CA GLN A 75 10.75 4.39 -9.11
C GLN A 75 10.02 3.07 -8.94
N LEU A 76 9.01 2.83 -9.76
CA LEU A 76 8.30 1.56 -9.82
C LEU A 76 8.80 0.73 -11.01
N GLU A 77 9.10 -0.52 -10.73
CA GLU A 77 9.45 -1.53 -11.71
C GLU A 77 8.69 -2.81 -11.37
N CYS A 78 8.00 -3.36 -12.37
CA CYS A 78 7.27 -4.63 -12.25
C CYS A 78 7.75 -5.55 -13.36
N ASP A 79 8.17 -6.76 -13.01
CA ASP A 79 8.64 -7.78 -13.95
C ASP A 79 9.74 -7.27 -14.93
N GLY A 80 10.67 -6.46 -14.40
CA GLY A 80 11.75 -5.85 -15.19
C GLY A 80 11.33 -4.66 -16.06
N GLN A 81 10.06 -4.26 -16.01
CA GLN A 81 9.53 -3.12 -16.76
C GLN A 81 9.32 -1.91 -15.85
N ARG A 82 9.99 -0.81 -16.19
CA ARG A 82 9.82 0.46 -15.48
C ARG A 82 8.45 1.07 -15.79
N ILE A 83 7.67 1.33 -14.76
CA ILE A 83 6.34 1.94 -14.86
C ILE A 83 6.46 3.44 -14.54
N PRO A 84 6.16 4.35 -15.49
CA PRO A 84 6.14 5.77 -15.22
C PRO A 84 4.97 6.12 -14.28
N LEU A 85 5.29 6.75 -13.15
CA LEU A 85 4.28 7.11 -12.16
C LEU A 85 3.62 8.45 -12.50
N PRO A 86 2.28 8.53 -12.52
CA PRO A 86 1.58 9.82 -12.52
C PRO A 86 1.69 10.51 -11.17
N SER A 87 1.17 11.75 -11.07
CA SER A 87 0.97 12.37 -9.76
C SER A 87 -0.09 11.59 -8.99
N LEU A 88 0.35 10.88 -7.95
CA LEU A 88 -0.45 9.96 -7.14
C LEU A 88 -0.24 10.22 -5.66
N GLN A 89 -1.21 9.85 -4.83
CA GLN A 89 -1.13 9.96 -3.37
C GLN A 89 -0.49 8.75 -2.71
N GLY A 90 -0.50 7.60 -3.38
CA GLY A 90 0.14 6.39 -2.87
C GLY A 90 0.15 5.22 -3.85
N ILE A 91 0.97 4.22 -3.54
CA ILE A 91 1.07 2.94 -4.24
C ILE A 91 0.80 1.84 -3.22
N VAL A 92 -0.01 0.87 -3.58
CA VAL A 92 -0.30 -0.29 -2.74
C VAL A 92 0.03 -1.56 -3.52
N ILE A 93 0.85 -2.41 -2.93
CA ILE A 93 1.15 -3.76 -3.41
C ILE A 93 0.29 -4.71 -2.58
N LEU A 94 -0.50 -5.55 -3.24
CA LEU A 94 -1.51 -6.41 -2.64
C LEU A 94 -1.17 -7.87 -2.93
N ASN A 95 -1.45 -8.70 -1.93
CA ASN A 95 -1.48 -10.16 -2.00
C ASN A 95 -2.87 -10.70 -1.60
N ILE A 96 -3.79 -9.81 -1.20
CA ILE A 96 -5.18 -10.13 -0.83
C ILE A 96 -6.12 -9.15 -1.55
N PRO A 97 -7.39 -9.51 -1.80
CA PRO A 97 -8.31 -8.70 -2.59
C PRO A 97 -8.86 -7.47 -1.85
N SER A 98 -8.24 -7.05 -0.75
CA SER A 98 -8.74 -5.95 0.07
C SER A 98 -7.64 -5.14 0.74
N PHE A 99 -7.93 -3.86 0.95
CA PHE A 99 -7.06 -2.86 1.53
C PHE A 99 -7.82 -2.03 2.59
N MET A 100 -7.12 -1.31 3.48
CA MET A 100 -7.67 -0.28 4.37
C MET A 100 -9.08 -0.61 4.93
N GLY A 101 -9.13 -1.55 5.88
CA GLY A 101 -10.39 -1.90 6.56
C GLY A 101 -11.44 -2.62 5.71
N GLY A 102 -11.07 -3.13 4.53
CA GLY A 102 -11.95 -3.93 3.66
C GLY A 102 -12.34 -3.27 2.32
N THR A 103 -11.66 -2.19 1.93
CA THR A 103 -11.78 -1.56 0.62
C THR A 103 -11.39 -2.54 -0.49
N ASN A 104 -12.26 -2.71 -1.49
CA ASN A 104 -12.03 -3.55 -2.67
C ASN A 104 -11.72 -2.68 -3.89
N PHE A 105 -10.51 -2.80 -4.45
CA PHE A 105 -10.09 -2.06 -5.65
C PHE A 105 -10.57 -2.67 -6.97
N TRP A 106 -10.96 -3.95 -6.98
CA TRP A 106 -11.36 -4.69 -8.19
C TRP A 106 -12.83 -4.51 -8.55
N GLY A 107 -13.66 -4.03 -7.62
CA GLY A 107 -15.09 -3.88 -7.86
C GLY A 107 -15.75 -5.22 -8.22
N GLY A 108 -16.61 -5.21 -9.24
CA GLY A 108 -17.17 -6.41 -9.86
C GLY A 108 -16.67 -6.54 -11.29
N THR A 109 -16.38 -7.76 -11.74
CA THR A 109 -15.84 -8.08 -13.08
C THR A 109 -16.58 -7.32 -14.17
N LYS A 110 -15.90 -6.35 -14.82
CA LYS A 110 -16.40 -5.71 -16.03
C LYS A 110 -15.87 -6.46 -17.25
N GLU A 111 -16.71 -6.59 -18.28
CA GLU A 111 -16.29 -7.13 -19.57
C GLU A 111 -15.22 -6.21 -20.19
N GLY A 112 -14.10 -6.81 -20.63
CA GLY A 112 -12.99 -6.10 -21.26
C GLY A 112 -11.80 -5.76 -20.35
N GLU A 113 -11.73 -6.33 -19.14
CA GLU A 113 -10.59 -6.11 -18.26
C GLU A 113 -9.31 -6.79 -18.76
N VAL A 114 -8.22 -6.00 -18.75
CA VAL A 114 -6.86 -6.43 -19.10
C VAL A 114 -6.23 -7.26 -17.98
N PHE A 115 -6.80 -7.20 -16.77
CA PHE A 115 -6.28 -7.84 -15.56
C PHE A 115 -7.13 -9.04 -15.15
N LEU A 116 -6.47 -10.04 -14.56
CA LEU A 116 -7.14 -11.19 -13.95
C LEU A 116 -7.77 -10.80 -12.61
N ALA A 117 -8.73 -11.60 -12.16
CA ALA A 117 -9.27 -11.47 -10.81
C ALA A 117 -8.17 -11.81 -9.78
N PRO A 118 -8.09 -11.05 -8.67
CA PRO A 118 -7.00 -11.15 -7.71
C PRO A 118 -7.09 -12.45 -6.93
N ARG A 119 -5.94 -13.10 -6.71
CA ARG A 119 -5.87 -14.37 -5.98
C ARG A 119 -4.63 -14.42 -5.11
N VAL A 120 -4.74 -15.12 -3.98
CA VAL A 120 -3.63 -15.29 -3.03
C VAL A 120 -2.68 -16.43 -3.42
N ASP A 121 -3.08 -17.24 -4.41
CA ASP A 121 -2.49 -18.54 -4.76
C ASP A 121 -2.05 -18.62 -6.22
N ASP A 122 -1.94 -17.50 -6.92
CA ASP A 122 -1.57 -17.42 -8.34
C ASP A 122 -0.13 -16.94 -8.60
N GLU A 123 0.66 -16.76 -7.53
CA GLU A 123 2.04 -16.26 -7.57
C GLU A 123 2.18 -14.83 -8.12
N VAL A 124 1.09 -14.07 -8.14
CA VAL A 124 1.06 -12.68 -8.61
C VAL A 124 0.79 -11.73 -7.43
N LEU A 125 1.35 -10.53 -7.51
CA LEU A 125 1.02 -9.42 -6.61
C LEU A 125 0.38 -8.31 -7.42
N GLU A 126 -0.66 -7.68 -6.87
CA GLU A 126 -1.30 -6.57 -7.56
C GLU A 126 -0.76 -5.22 -7.12
N VAL A 127 -0.48 -4.35 -8.09
CA VAL A 127 0.03 -3.00 -7.85
C VAL A 127 -1.02 -1.97 -8.21
N VAL A 128 -1.49 -1.21 -7.22
CA VAL A 128 -2.58 -0.25 -7.35
C VAL A 128 -2.09 1.16 -7.02
N ALA A 129 -2.48 2.13 -7.87
CA ALA A 129 -2.26 3.55 -7.62
C ALA A 129 -3.44 4.17 -6.87
N VAL A 130 -3.14 4.97 -5.84
CA VAL A 130 -4.09 5.76 -5.05
C VAL A 130 -3.98 7.22 -5.47
N PHE A 131 -5.11 7.85 -5.81
CA PHE A 131 -5.18 9.22 -6.34
C PHE A 131 -5.90 10.19 -5.42
#